data_AF-A0A2M8ITB7-F1
#
_entry.id   AF-A0A2M8ITB7-F1
#
_cell.length_a   1.000
_cell.length_b   1.000
_cell.length_c   1.000
_cell.angle_alpha   90.00
_cell.angle_beta   90.00
_cell.angle_gamma   90.00
#
_symmetry.space_group_name_H-M   'P 1'
#
loop_
_entity.id
_entity.type
_entity.pdbx_description
1 polymer ?
#
loop_
_entity_poly.entity_id
_entity_poly.type
_entity_poly.pdbx_seq_one_letter_code
_entity_poly.pdbx_strand_id
1 'polypeptide(L)'
;LDARLATAAGLAGMAYLAGVTYDSGAQSHLLAFIDAPEAAQPALARAVATTLAFSGLEAGMLDVAFFAATDPVAASLARVGLRFDLPDPPQVQPERVVPGSDPDKPPILR
;
A
#
# COMPACT_ATOMS: atom_id res chain seq x y z
N LEU A 1 3.26 -11.12 9.43
CA LEU A 1 3.50 -9.79 8.81
C LEU A 1 3.32 -9.89 7.29
N ASP A 2 3.88 -10.91 6.66
CA ASP A 2 3.90 -11.11 5.20
C ASP A 2 2.52 -11.25 4.51
N ALA A 3 1.54 -11.92 5.13
CA ALA A 3 0.28 -12.24 4.45
C ALA A 3 -0.70 -11.07 4.26
N ARG A 4 -0.55 -9.95 4.99
CA ARG A 4 -1.46 -8.79 4.91
C ARG A 4 -0.87 -7.59 4.17
N LEU A 5 0.46 -7.46 4.16
CA LEU A 5 1.15 -6.55 3.24
C LEU A 5 0.88 -6.95 1.78
N ALA A 6 0.73 -8.26 1.51
CA ALA A 6 0.33 -8.79 0.21
C ALA A 6 -1.06 -8.32 -0.28
N THR A 7 -2.00 -7.98 0.61
CA THR A 7 -3.31 -7.42 0.22
C THR A 7 -3.28 -5.91 -0.01
N ALA A 8 -2.22 -5.23 0.44
CA ALA A 8 -1.93 -3.83 0.08
C ALA A 8 -0.97 -3.72 -1.13
N ALA A 9 -0.55 -4.87 -1.67
CA ALA A 9 0.30 -4.96 -2.84
C ALA A 9 -0.39 -4.30 -4.05
N GLY A 10 0.33 -3.44 -4.77
CA GLY A 10 -0.16 -2.76 -5.96
C GLY A 10 -0.89 -1.44 -5.79
N LEU A 11 -0.93 -0.92 -4.58
CA LEU A 11 -1.65 0.32 -4.26
C LEU A 11 -0.73 1.56 -4.23
N ALA A 12 0.59 1.37 -4.22
CA ALA A 12 1.60 2.42 -4.44
C ALA A 12 2.90 1.74 -4.90
N GLY A 13 3.73 2.41 -5.71
CA GLY A 13 4.98 1.82 -6.20
C GLY A 13 6.09 1.80 -5.15
N MET A 14 6.10 2.78 -4.23
CA MET A 14 7.10 2.88 -3.17
C MET A 14 6.59 3.72 -1.99
N ALA A 15 7.23 3.56 -0.83
CA ALA A 15 7.07 4.42 0.33
C ALA A 15 8.42 4.78 0.96
N TYR A 16 8.48 5.91 1.66
CA TYR A 16 9.62 6.34 2.46
C TYR A 16 9.24 6.41 3.94
N LEU A 17 10.10 5.89 4.82
CA LEU A 17 10.00 6.08 6.27
C LEU A 17 11.08 7.06 6.72
N ALA A 18 10.68 8.14 7.39
CA ALA A 18 11.61 9.12 7.94
C ALA A 18 11.18 9.55 9.35
N GLY A 19 12.15 9.92 10.19
CA GLY A 19 11.85 10.62 11.44
C GLY A 19 11.45 12.06 11.13
N VAL A 20 10.41 12.57 11.79
CA VAL A 20 9.91 13.94 11.65
C VAL A 20 9.84 14.63 13.01
N THR A 21 10.04 15.93 13.01
CA THR A 21 9.80 16.79 14.17
C THR A 21 8.80 17.85 13.75
N TYR A 22 7.67 17.91 14.46
CA TYR A 22 6.63 18.90 14.25
C TYR A 22 7.01 20.24 14.87
N ASP A 23 6.36 21.33 14.44
CA ASP A 23 6.57 22.67 14.99
C ASP A 23 6.31 22.75 16.50
N SER A 24 5.51 21.83 17.04
CA SER A 24 5.27 21.66 18.48
C SER A 24 6.46 21.08 19.25
N GLY A 25 7.52 20.66 18.56
CA GLY A 25 8.65 19.91 19.11
C GLY A 25 8.39 18.40 19.25
N ALA A 26 7.18 17.93 18.89
CA ALA A 26 6.86 16.51 18.94
C ALA A 26 7.65 15.72 17.87
N GLN A 27 8.22 14.59 18.27
CA GLN A 27 8.92 13.67 17.39
C GLN A 27 8.02 12.50 17.02
N SER A 28 8.00 12.14 15.74
CA SER A 28 7.23 11.02 15.21
C SER A 28 7.99 10.40 14.03
N HIS A 29 7.46 9.31 13.49
CA HIS A 29 7.89 8.78 12.19
C HIS A 29 6.82 9.09 11.15
N LEU A 30 7.23 9.35 9.92
CA LEU A 30 6.34 9.54 8.79
C LEU A 30 6.56 8.42 7.79
N LEU A 31 5.49 7.68 7.48
CA LEU A 31 5.42 6.76 6.36
C LEU A 31 4.71 7.45 5.18
N ALA A 32 5.50 7.81 4.18
CA ALA A 32 5.07 8.56 3.01
C ALA A 32 4.96 7.66 1.78
N PHE A 33 3.76 7.44 1.27
CA PHE A 33 3.54 6.72 0.01
C PHE A 33 3.67 7.66 -1.19
N ILE A 34 4.40 7.23 -2.23
CA ILE A 34 4.66 8.03 -3.43
C ILE A 34 3.81 7.52 -4.59
N ASP A 35 3.12 8.44 -5.28
CA ASP A 35 2.25 8.18 -6.43
C ASP A 35 1.17 7.11 -6.15
N ALA A 36 0.69 7.03 -4.91
CA ALA A 36 -0.45 6.19 -4.57
C ALA A 36 -1.73 6.72 -5.26
N PRO A 37 -2.47 5.91 -6.04
CA PRO A 37 -3.74 6.32 -6.61
C PRO A 37 -4.69 6.78 -5.51
N GLU A 38 -5.44 7.86 -5.74
CA GLU A 38 -6.34 8.44 -4.74
C GLU A 38 -7.34 7.41 -4.18
N ALA A 39 -7.88 6.55 -5.05
CA ALA A 39 -8.77 5.46 -4.67
C ALA A 39 -8.14 4.42 -3.72
N ALA A 40 -6.81 4.34 -3.68
CA ALA A 40 -6.04 3.39 -2.88
C ALA A 40 -5.61 3.95 -1.51
N GLN A 41 -5.55 5.28 -1.36
CA GLN A 41 -5.05 5.94 -0.15
C GLN A 41 -5.81 5.52 1.13
N PRO A 42 -7.16 5.42 1.14
CA PRO A 42 -7.88 5.00 2.34
C PRO A 42 -7.55 3.57 2.77
N ALA A 43 -7.37 2.67 1.80
CA ALA A 43 -7.02 1.27 2.06
C ALA A 43 -5.60 1.15 2.64
N LEU A 44 -4.64 1.90 2.09
CA LEU A 44 -3.27 1.98 2.58
C LEU A 44 -3.21 2.52 4.00
N ALA A 45 -3.86 3.65 4.27
CA ALA A 45 -3.89 4.25 5.61
C ALA A 45 -4.48 3.29 6.64
N ARG A 46 -5.58 2.60 6.30
CA ARG A 46 -6.19 1.59 7.17
C ARG A 46 -5.28 0.39 7.40
N ALA A 47 -4.57 -0.08 6.38
CA ALA A 47 -3.63 -1.19 6.52
C ALA A 47 -2.50 -0.85 7.50
N VAL A 48 -1.96 0.36 7.43
CA VAL A 48 -0.93 0.85 8.35
C VAL A 48 -1.48 0.97 9.77
N ALA A 49 -2.62 1.65 9.96
CA ALA A 49 -3.24 1.81 11.28
C ALA A 49 -3.53 0.47 11.96
N THR A 50 -4.04 -0.50 11.18
CA THR A 50 -4.28 -1.87 11.65
C THR A 50 -2.97 -2.54 12.07
N THR A 51 -1.90 -2.38 11.29
CA THR A 51 -0.59 -2.99 11.58
C THR A 51 0.01 -2.41 12.87
N LEU A 52 -0.07 -1.10 13.07
CA LEU A 52 0.40 -0.44 14.30
C LEU A 52 -0.31 -0.97 15.55
N ALA A 53 -1.63 -1.12 15.47
CA ALA A 53 -2.43 -1.69 16.55
C ALA A 53 -2.01 -3.13 16.90
N PHE A 54 -1.60 -3.92 15.91
CA PHE A 54 -1.10 -5.29 16.12
C PHE A 54 0.35 -5.36 16.62
N SER A 55 1.19 -4.37 16.31
CA SER A 55 2.58 -4.34 16.79
C SER A 55 2.73 -3.85 18.23
N GLY A 56 1.65 -3.37 18.87
CA GLY A 56 1.71 -2.76 20.20
C GLY A 56 2.44 -1.42 20.22
N LEU A 57 2.60 -0.78 19.06
CA LEU A 57 3.12 0.58 18.96
C LEU A 57 1.98 1.55 19.30
N GLU A 58 2.26 2.58 20.09
CA GLU A 58 1.24 3.56 20.45
C GLU A 58 0.78 4.35 19.20
N ALA A 59 -0.53 4.60 19.14
CA ALA A 59 -1.10 5.51 18.16
C ALA A 59 -0.48 6.91 18.35
N GLY A 60 0.19 7.43 17.32
CA GLY A 60 0.92 8.71 17.37
C GLY A 60 2.44 8.61 17.18
N MET A 61 3.00 7.40 17.08
CA MET A 61 4.42 7.21 16.73
C MET A 61 4.69 7.14 15.22
N LEU A 62 3.65 6.96 14.40
CA LEU A 62 3.76 6.82 12.96
C LEU A 62 2.58 7.51 12.27
N ASP A 63 2.91 8.53 11.48
CA ASP A 63 2.00 9.28 10.62
C ASP A 63 2.04 8.73 9.19
N VAL A 64 0.93 8.87 8.47
CA VAL A 64 0.80 8.42 7.08
C VAL A 64 0.51 9.60 6.18
N ALA A 65 1.29 9.75 5.11
CA ALA A 65 1.08 10.78 4.11
C ALA A 65 1.21 10.22 2.68
N PHE A 66 0.64 10.96 1.74
CA PHE A 66 0.65 10.63 0.32
C PHE A 66 1.19 11.82 -0.46
N PHE A 67 2.18 11.59 -1.32
CA PHE A 67 2.80 12.62 -2.13
C PHE A 67 2.90 12.19 -3.59
N ALA A 68 2.85 13.15 -4.51
CA ALA A 68 3.27 12.92 -5.88
C ALA A 68 4.80 12.82 -5.93
N ALA A 69 5.35 12.06 -6.88
CA ALA A 69 6.80 11.99 -7.08
C ALA A 69 7.44 13.34 -7.44
N THR A 70 6.65 14.27 -7.99
CA THR A 70 7.08 15.64 -8.31
C THR A 70 7.10 16.57 -7.10
N ASP A 71 6.62 16.13 -5.94
CA ASP A 71 6.59 16.94 -4.72
C ASP A 71 8.01 17.15 -4.16
N PRO A 72 8.43 18.38 -3.81
CA PRO A 72 9.71 18.64 -3.15
C PRO A 72 9.94 17.83 -1.85
N VAL A 73 8.86 17.48 -1.15
CA VAL A 73 8.90 16.62 0.04
C VAL A 73 9.34 15.21 -0.36
N ALA A 74 8.81 14.65 -1.45
CA ALA A 74 9.22 13.33 -1.95
C ALA A 74 10.71 13.30 -2.32
N ALA A 75 11.22 14.36 -2.94
CA ALA A 75 12.64 14.48 -3.26
C ALA A 75 13.52 14.53 -2.00
N SER A 76 13.02 15.15 -0.92
CA SER A 76 13.73 15.22 0.35
C SER A 76 13.73 13.87 1.07
N LEU A 77 12.58 13.20 1.11
CA LEU A 77 12.44 11.85 1.64
C LEU A 77 13.31 10.84 0.90
N ALA A 78 13.45 10.96 -0.42
CA ALA A 78 14.34 10.08 -1.19
C ALA A 78 15.82 10.20 -0.80
N ARG A 79 16.25 11.33 -0.23
CA ARG A 79 17.64 11.54 0.21
C ARG A 79 17.92 11.02 1.62
N VAL A 80 16.93 11.09 2.52
CA VAL A 80 17.14 10.86 3.96
C VAL A 80 16.30 9.72 4.55
N GLY A 81 15.24 9.32 3.86
CA GLY A 81 14.30 8.30 4.32
C GLY A 81 14.72 6.89 3.91
N LEU A 82 14.21 5.91 4.65
CA LEU A 82 14.32 4.49 4.31
C LEU A 82 13.29 4.16 3.24
N ARG A 83 13.74 3.65 2.10
CA ARG A 83 12.88 3.26 0.98
C ARG A 83 12.30 1.86 1.20
N PHE A 84 10.99 1.75 0.97
CA PHE A 84 10.26 0.49 0.89
C PHE A 84 9.65 0.40 -0.51
N ASP A 85 10.09 -0.59 -1.29
CA ASP A 85 9.41 -0.95 -2.53
C ASP A 85 8.23 -1.87 -2.18
N LEU A 86 7.04 -1.48 -2.62
CA LEU A 86 5.83 -2.25 -2.35
C LEU A 86 5.66 -3.30 -3.45
N PRO A 87 5.29 -4.54 -3.10
CA PRO A 87 5.06 -5.56 -4.11
C PRO A 87 3.89 -5.15 -5.00
N ASP A 88 3.99 -5.48 -6.30
CA ASP A 88 2.87 -5.36 -7.24
C ASP A 88 1.70 -6.24 -6.80
N PRO A 89 0.44 -5.87 -7.13
CA PRO A 89 -0.69 -6.70 -6.77
C PRO A 89 -0.52 -8.03 -7.50
N PRO A 90 -0.87 -9.17 -6.88
CA PRO A 90 -0.93 -10.41 -7.62
C PRO A 90 -1.86 -10.20 -8.82
N GLN A 91 -1.32 -10.34 -10.04
CA GLN A 91 -2.13 -10.22 -11.24
C GLN A 91 -3.21 -11.30 -11.17
N VAL A 92 -4.47 -10.87 -11.05
CA VAL A 92 -5.61 -11.77 -11.10
C VAL A 92 -5.68 -12.27 -12.54
N GLN A 93 -5.08 -13.42 -12.81
CA GLN A 93 -5.30 -14.11 -14.06
C GLN A 93 -6.81 -14.39 -14.14
N PRO A 94 -7.53 -13.95 -15.17
CA PRO A 94 -8.95 -14.24 -15.31
C PRO A 94 -9.12 -15.72 -15.68
N GLU A 95 -8.94 -16.62 -14.72
CA GLU A 95 -9.29 -18.03 -14.86
C GLU A 95 -10.67 -18.28 -14.26
N ARG A 96 -11.69 -17.97 -15.07
CA ARG A 96 -12.75 -18.93 -15.34
C ARG A 96 -13.51 -18.54 -16.59
N VAL A 97 -13.15 -19.17 -17.71
CA VAL A 97 -14.13 -19.40 -18.77
C VAL A 97 -15.25 -20.21 -18.11
N VAL A 98 -16.44 -19.64 -18.02
CA VAL A 98 -17.63 -20.35 -17.54
C VAL A 98 -17.81 -21.63 -18.38
N PRO A 99 -17.95 -22.83 -17.78
CA PRO A 99 -18.26 -24.03 -18.53
C PRO A 99 -19.61 -23.85 -19.25
N GLY A 100 -19.62 -23.93 -20.57
CA GLY A 100 -20.84 -23.81 -21.39
C GLY A 100 -20.93 -22.58 -22.30
N SER A 101 -19.91 -21.72 -22.38
CA SER A 101 -19.88 -20.61 -23.37
C SER A 101 -19.37 -21.00 -24.76
N ASP A 102 -19.00 -22.26 -24.97
CA ASP A 102 -18.62 -22.79 -26.28
C ASP A 102 -19.87 -23.45 -26.91
N PRO A 103 -20.54 -22.80 -27.88
CA PRO A 103 -21.70 -23.37 -28.56
C PRO A 103 -21.38 -24.67 -29.33
N ASP A 104 -20.10 -24.95 -29.60
CA ASP A 104 -19.65 -26.19 -30.23
C ASP A 104 -19.32 -27.31 -29.22
N LYS A 105 -19.38 -27.02 -27.90
CA LYS A 105 -19.14 -28.01 -26.82
C LYS A 105 -20.22 -27.94 -25.75
N PRO A 106 -21.45 -28.40 -26.05
CA PRO A 106 -22.51 -28.49 -25.05
C PRO A 106 -22.11 -29.44 -23.91
N PRO A 107 -22.55 -29.16 -22.66
CA PRO A 107 -22.23 -30.01 -21.52
C PRO A 107 -22.89 -31.39 -21.65
N ILE A 108 -22.12 -32.44 -21.36
CA ILE A 108 -22.60 -33.83 -21.36
C ILE A 108 -23.45 -34.05 -20.11
N LEU A 109 -24.76 -34.22 -20.28
CA LEU A 109 -25.66 -34.65 -19.22
C LEU A 109 -25.49 -36.17 -19.03
N ARG A 110 -25.22 -36.62 -17.79
CA ARG A 110 -25.26 -38.03 -17.38
C ARG A 110 -26.36 -38.26 -16.36
#